data_AF-A0A8D2DIK6-F1
#
_entry.id   AF-A0A8D2DIK6-F1
#
_cell.length_a   1.000
_cell.length_b   1.000
_cell.length_c   1.000
_cell.angle_alpha   90.00
_cell.angle_beta   90.00
_cell.angle_gamma   90.00
#
_symmetry.space_group_name_H-M   'P 1'
#
loop_
_entity.id
_entity.type
_entity.pdbx_description
1 polymer ?
#
loop_
_entity_poly.entity_id
_entity_poly.type
_entity_poly.pdbx_seq_one_letter_code
_entity_poly.pdbx_strand_id
1 'polypeptide(L)'
;MLFMKGTPQEPRCGFSKQMVEILHKHNIQFSSFDIFSDEEVRQGLKTYSNWPTYPQLYVSGELIGGLDIIKELEASEELDTICPKAPKLEERLKVLTNKASVMLFMKGNKQEAKCGFSKQILEILNSTGVDYETFDILEDEEVRQGLKAYSNWANIPTAVCERGTCWRIRILLRN
;
A
#
# COMPACT_ATOMS: atom_id res chain seq x y z
N MET A 1 -7.91 -4.47 -13.76
CA MET A 1 -8.96 -3.63 -14.38
C MET A 1 -10.29 -4.34 -14.24
N LEU A 2 -11.31 -3.68 -13.69
CA LEU A 2 -12.64 -4.25 -13.48
C LEU A 2 -13.66 -3.54 -14.39
N PHE A 3 -14.27 -4.26 -15.32
CA PHE A 3 -15.40 -3.77 -16.10
C PHE A 3 -16.69 -4.12 -15.38
N MET A 4 -17.46 -3.11 -14.97
CA MET A 4 -18.63 -3.29 -14.10
C MET A 4 -19.77 -2.35 -14.48
N LYS A 5 -20.94 -2.59 -13.89
CA LYS A 5 -22.12 -1.73 -14.03
C LYS A 5 -22.10 -0.69 -12.91
N GLY A 6 -21.88 0.58 -13.25
CA GLY A 6 -21.64 1.66 -12.29
C GLY A 6 -20.17 1.77 -11.87
N THR A 7 -19.93 2.42 -10.74
CA THR A 7 -18.58 2.63 -10.18
C THR A 7 -18.39 1.82 -8.88
N PRO A 8 -17.16 1.66 -8.37
CA PRO A 8 -16.92 0.98 -7.09
C PRO A 8 -17.63 1.66 -5.91
N GLN A 9 -17.78 2.98 -5.97
CA GLN A 9 -18.49 3.79 -4.96
C GLN A 9 -20.02 3.69 -5.14
N GLU A 10 -20.49 3.62 -6.39
CA GLU A 10 -21.91 3.55 -6.74
C GLU A 10 -22.20 2.38 -7.69
N PRO A 11 -22.14 1.13 -7.22
CA PRO A 11 -22.41 -0.03 -8.06
C PRO A 11 -23.89 -0.10 -8.42
N ARG A 12 -24.20 -0.24 -9.71
CA ARG A 12 -25.58 -0.25 -10.24
C ARG A 12 -26.16 -1.66 -10.45
N CYS A 13 -25.46 -2.69 -9.97
CA CYS A 13 -25.87 -4.08 -10.09
C CYS A 13 -25.36 -4.90 -8.90
N GLY A 14 -26.17 -5.83 -8.38
CA GLY A 14 -25.81 -6.69 -7.24
C GLY A 14 -24.55 -7.52 -7.49
N PHE A 15 -24.33 -8.01 -8.72
CA PHE A 15 -23.11 -8.74 -9.06
C PHE A 15 -21.86 -7.84 -9.06
N SER A 16 -22.00 -6.61 -9.56
CA SER A 16 -20.93 -5.61 -9.53
C SER A 16 -20.59 -5.17 -8.12
N LYS A 17 -21.60 -5.02 -7.25
CA LYS A 17 -21.41 -4.74 -5.82
C LYS A 17 -20.63 -5.87 -5.12
N GLN A 18 -21.05 -7.11 -5.30
CA GLN A 18 -20.37 -8.28 -4.71
C GLN A 18 -18.92 -8.40 -5.20
N MET A 19 -18.66 -8.16 -6.49
CA MET A 19 -17.28 -8.18 -7.01
C MET A 19 -16.40 -7.14 -6.31
N VAL A 20 -16.88 -5.91 -6.14
CA VAL A 20 -16.15 -4.84 -5.45
C VAL A 20 -15.90 -5.20 -3.99
N GLU A 21 -16.89 -5.78 -3.31
CA GLU A 21 -16.77 -6.23 -1.92
C GLU A 21 -15.66 -7.29 -1.76
N ILE A 22 -15.59 -8.29 -2.64
CA ILE A 22 -14.55 -9.32 -2.62
C ILE A 22 -13.17 -8.70 -2.83
N LEU A 23 -13.01 -7.85 -3.85
CA LEU A 23 -11.72 -7.22 -4.15
C LEU A 23 -11.23 -6.32 -2.99
N HIS A 24 -12.14 -5.54 -2.38
CA HIS A 24 -11.80 -4.73 -1.21
C HIS A 24 -11.46 -5.59 0.02
N LYS A 25 -12.21 -6.67 0.27
CA LYS A 25 -11.96 -7.61 1.37
C LYS A 25 -10.55 -8.19 1.29
N HIS A 26 -10.08 -8.49 0.08
CA HIS A 26 -8.75 -9.04 -0.18
C HIS A 26 -7.65 -7.97 -0.32
N ASN A 27 -7.99 -6.69 -0.13
CA ASN A 27 -7.09 -5.55 -0.30
C ASN A 27 -6.43 -5.53 -1.70
N ILE A 28 -7.17 -5.97 -2.71
CA ILE A 28 -6.72 -5.99 -4.11
C ILE A 28 -6.90 -4.58 -4.67
N GLN A 29 -5.83 -4.02 -5.23
CA GLN A 29 -5.90 -2.72 -5.89
C GLN A 29 -6.40 -2.91 -7.32
N PHE A 30 -7.44 -2.18 -7.70
CA PHE A 30 -7.99 -2.24 -9.05
C PHE A 30 -8.48 -0.88 -9.51
N SER A 31 -8.36 -0.64 -10.82
CA SER A 31 -9.13 0.39 -11.52
C SER A 31 -10.41 -0.21 -12.07
N SER A 32 -11.44 0.62 -12.21
CA SER A 32 -12.74 0.21 -12.73
C SER A 32 -13.15 1.01 -13.96
N PHE A 33 -13.95 0.41 -14.82
CA PHE A 33 -14.61 1.07 -15.95
C PHE A 33 -16.12 0.79 -15.90
N ASP A 34 -16.93 1.86 -15.93
CA ASP A 34 -18.38 1.74 -16.00
C ASP A 34 -18.82 1.47 -17.44
N ILE A 35 -19.29 0.26 -17.70
CA ILE A 35 -19.75 -0.17 -19.02
C ILE A 35 -21.02 0.53 -19.50
N PHE A 36 -21.70 1.29 -18.65
CA PHE A 36 -22.81 2.15 -19.09
C PHE A 36 -22.36 3.49 -19.64
N SER A 37 -21.10 3.88 -19.40
CA SER A 37 -20.56 5.13 -19.94
C SER A 37 -20.21 5.04 -21.44
N ASP A 38 -19.98 3.83 -21.94
CA ASP A 38 -19.55 3.57 -23.32
C ASP A 38 -20.12 2.24 -23.84
N GLU A 39 -21.07 2.33 -24.77
CA GLU A 39 -21.74 1.17 -25.36
C GLU A 39 -20.84 0.42 -26.36
N GLU A 40 -19.91 1.11 -27.04
CA GLU A 40 -18.96 0.49 -27.96
C GLU A 40 -18.00 -0.41 -27.19
N VAL A 41 -17.43 0.09 -26.09
CA VAL A 41 -16.60 -0.72 -25.19
C VAL A 41 -17.39 -1.89 -24.61
N ARG A 42 -18.64 -1.68 -24.22
CA ARG A 42 -19.51 -2.72 -23.66
C ARG A 42 -19.79 -3.86 -24.62
N GLN A 43 -20.04 -3.58 -25.90
CA GLN A 43 -20.27 -4.64 -26.87
C GLN A 43 -18.96 -5.24 -27.37
N GLY A 44 -17.95 -4.40 -27.62
CA GLY A 44 -16.62 -4.81 -28.05
C GLY A 44 -15.95 -5.78 -27.09
N LEU A 45 -16.03 -5.52 -25.78
CA LEU A 45 -15.44 -6.42 -24.76
C LEU A 45 -16.07 -7.81 -24.75
N LYS A 46 -17.39 -7.94 -24.92
CA LYS A 46 -18.04 -9.26 -24.96
C LYS A 46 -17.51 -10.11 -26.11
N THR A 47 -17.31 -9.48 -27.27
CA THR A 47 -16.76 -10.15 -28.45
C THR A 47 -15.28 -10.45 -28.30
N TYR A 48 -14.51 -9.48 -27.82
CA TYR A 48 -13.06 -9.61 -27.63
C TYR A 48 -12.70 -10.73 -26.65
N SER A 49 -13.40 -10.79 -25.52
CA SER A 49 -13.10 -11.74 -24.45
C SER A 49 -13.86 -13.05 -24.57
N ASN A 50 -14.74 -13.16 -25.56
CA ASN A 50 -15.70 -14.26 -25.72
C ASN A 50 -16.49 -14.53 -24.42
N TRP A 51 -16.81 -13.46 -23.67
CA TRP A 51 -17.48 -13.55 -22.37
C TRP A 51 -18.75 -12.69 -22.33
N PRO A 52 -19.94 -13.27 -22.13
CA PRO A 52 -21.21 -12.58 -22.37
C PRO A 52 -21.66 -11.64 -21.24
N THR A 53 -21.11 -11.78 -20.03
CA THR A 53 -21.64 -11.15 -18.82
C THR A 53 -20.70 -10.13 -18.19
N TYR A 54 -21.25 -9.30 -17.29
CA TYR A 54 -20.52 -8.37 -16.44
C TYR A 54 -20.94 -8.59 -14.98
N PRO A 55 -20.05 -8.38 -14.00
CA PRO A 55 -18.70 -7.81 -14.11
C PRO A 55 -17.65 -8.73 -14.77
N GLN A 56 -16.60 -8.16 -15.35
CA GLN A 56 -15.42 -8.88 -15.89
C GLN A 56 -14.13 -8.34 -15.24
N LEU A 57 -13.32 -9.21 -14.64
CA LEU A 57 -12.04 -8.85 -14.03
C LEU A 57 -10.88 -9.23 -14.94
N TYR A 58 -10.01 -8.25 -15.22
CA TYR A 58 -8.77 -8.44 -15.95
C TYR A 58 -7.57 -8.18 -15.05
N VAL A 59 -6.58 -9.06 -15.12
CA VAL A 59 -5.29 -8.93 -14.43
C VAL A 59 -4.19 -9.03 -15.48
N SER A 60 -3.25 -8.08 -15.49
CA SER A 60 -2.14 -8.04 -16.44
C SER A 60 -2.54 -8.12 -17.94
N GLY A 61 -3.75 -7.68 -18.27
CA GLY A 61 -4.28 -7.71 -19.65
C GLY A 61 -5.08 -8.98 -20.00
N GLU A 62 -5.12 -9.98 -19.12
CA GLU A 62 -5.83 -11.24 -19.33
C GLU A 62 -7.15 -11.27 -18.57
N LEU A 63 -8.19 -11.84 -19.18
CA LEU A 63 -9.48 -12.04 -18.52
C LEU A 63 -9.33 -13.18 -17.50
N ILE A 64 -9.54 -12.85 -16.22
CA ILE A 64 -9.61 -13.85 -15.15
C ILE A 64 -11.02 -14.46 -15.10
N GLY A 65 -12.07 -13.63 -15.24
CA GLY A 65 -13.44 -14.12 -15.31
C GLY A 65 -14.49 -13.16 -14.78
N GLY A 66 -15.71 -13.68 -14.67
CA GLY A 66 -16.84 -13.02 -14.01
C GLY A 66 -16.92 -13.31 -12.51
N LEU A 67 -18.00 -12.86 -11.86
CA LEU A 67 -18.16 -13.00 -10.40
C LEU A 67 -18.07 -14.45 -9.90
N ASP A 68 -18.67 -15.39 -10.61
CA ASP A 68 -18.73 -16.79 -10.14
C ASP A 68 -17.33 -17.41 -10.09
N ILE A 69 -16.51 -17.18 -11.11
CA ILE A 69 -15.10 -17.59 -11.13
C ILE A 69 -14.33 -16.92 -9.99
N ILE A 70 -14.52 -15.62 -9.77
CA ILE A 70 -13.82 -14.93 -8.67
C ILE A 70 -14.21 -15.50 -7.30
N LYS A 71 -15.47 -15.91 -7.11
CA LYS A 71 -15.89 -16.59 -5.87
C LYS A 71 -15.25 -17.98 -5.71
N GLU A 72 -15.09 -18.72 -6.80
CA GLU A 72 -14.38 -20.01 -6.78
C GLU A 72 -12.89 -19.82 -6.46
N LEU A 73 -12.25 -18.81 -7.04
CA LEU A 73 -10.87 -18.44 -6.74
C LEU A 73 -10.69 -17.93 -5.30
N GLU A 74 -11.69 -17.23 -4.76
CA GLU A 74 -11.72 -16.82 -3.35
C GLU A 74 -11.83 -18.04 -2.43
N ALA A 75 -12.73 -18.98 -2.74
CA ALA A 75 -12.94 -20.19 -1.95
C ALA A 75 -11.74 -21.16 -1.98
N SER A 76 -10.94 -21.12 -3.04
CA SER A 76 -9.71 -21.90 -3.17
C SER A 76 -8.46 -21.18 -2.66
N GLU A 77 -8.59 -19.95 -2.14
CA GLU A 77 -7.49 -19.09 -1.69
C GLU A 77 -6.47 -18.73 -2.80
N GLU A 78 -6.76 -19.02 -4.07
CA GLU A 78 -5.89 -18.72 -5.21
C GLU A 78 -5.97 -17.26 -5.66
N LEU A 79 -7.09 -16.58 -5.36
CA LEU A 79 -7.34 -15.19 -5.76
C LEU A 79 -6.20 -14.24 -5.35
N ASP A 80 -5.64 -14.47 -4.16
CA ASP A 80 -4.57 -13.68 -3.56
C ASP A 80 -3.22 -13.82 -4.28
N THR A 81 -3.02 -14.94 -4.98
CA THR A 81 -1.81 -15.21 -5.76
C THR A 81 -1.93 -14.61 -7.15
N ILE A 82 -3.14 -14.64 -7.71
CA ILE A 82 -3.41 -14.13 -9.06
C ILE A 82 -3.47 -12.60 -9.07
N CYS A 83 -4.11 -11.99 -8.07
CA CYS A 83 -4.33 -10.56 -8.04
C CYS A 83 -3.24 -9.82 -7.26
N PRO A 84 -2.68 -8.72 -7.81
CA PRO A 84 -1.73 -7.90 -7.07
C PRO A 84 -2.43 -7.22 -5.89
N LYS A 85 -1.98 -7.55 -4.68
CA LYS A 85 -2.45 -6.90 -3.45
C LYS A 85 -1.84 -5.51 -3.32
N ALA A 86 -2.55 -4.61 -2.63
CA ALA A 86 -1.92 -3.39 -2.16
C ALA A 86 -0.73 -3.77 -1.27
N PRO A 87 0.44 -3.15 -1.43
CA PRO A 87 1.55 -3.38 -0.53
C PRO A 87 1.09 -3.07 0.89
N LYS A 88 1.26 -4.03 1.81
CA LYS A 88 0.92 -3.76 3.21
C LYS A 88 1.84 -2.65 3.71
N LEU A 89 1.31 -1.73 4.54
CA LEU A 89 2.13 -0.68 5.15
C LEU A 89 3.37 -1.26 5.84
N GLU A 90 3.24 -2.42 6.47
CA GLU A 90 4.35 -3.16 7.09
C GLU A 90 5.43 -3.59 6.09
N GLU A 91 5.05 -4.09 4.91
CA GLU A 91 5.99 -4.47 3.85
C GLU A 91 6.68 -3.23 3.29
N ARG A 92 5.92 -2.15 3.09
CA ARG A 92 6.45 -0.86 2.67
C ARG A 92 7.46 -0.31 3.69
N LEU A 93 7.14 -0.36 4.97
CA LEU A 93 8.04 0.04 6.06
C LEU A 93 9.28 -0.86 6.12
N LYS A 94 9.15 -2.16 5.90
CA LYS A 94 10.29 -3.09 5.80
C LYS A 94 11.20 -2.72 4.62
N VAL A 95 10.63 -2.44 3.45
CA VAL A 95 11.43 -2.03 2.28
C VAL A 95 12.16 -0.71 2.57
N LEU A 96 11.47 0.28 3.14
CA LEU A 96 12.07 1.57 3.49
C LEU A 96 13.18 1.45 4.54
N THR A 97 12.95 0.67 5.60
CA THR A 97 13.92 0.49 6.69
C THR A 97 15.16 -0.30 6.27
N ASN A 98 15.05 -1.16 5.25
CA ASN A 98 16.18 -1.95 4.72
C ASN A 98 16.81 -1.33 3.45
N LYS A 99 16.38 -0.14 3.02
CA LYS A 99 16.91 0.52 1.81
C LYS A 99 18.39 0.89 1.94
N ALA A 100 18.84 1.19 3.17
CA ALA A 100 20.23 1.49 3.50
C ALA A 100 20.60 0.81 4.82
N SER A 101 21.90 0.62 5.05
CA SER A 101 22.45 0.11 6.31
C SER A 101 22.03 0.99 7.50
N VAL A 102 21.98 2.31 7.28
CA VAL A 102 21.48 3.29 8.25
C VAL A 102 20.44 4.17 7.57
N MET A 103 19.19 4.03 8.01
CA MET A 103 18.05 4.81 7.51
C MET A 103 17.58 5.81 8.57
N LEU A 104 17.67 7.11 8.26
CA LEU A 104 17.22 8.19 9.14
C LEU A 104 15.86 8.74 8.67
N PHE A 105 14.82 8.50 9.47
CA PHE A 105 13.51 9.10 9.26
C PHE A 105 13.45 10.44 10.00
N MET A 106 13.35 11.54 9.27
CA MET A 106 13.35 12.89 9.83
C MET A 106 12.29 13.78 9.16
N LYS A 107 12.07 14.96 9.71
CA LYS A 107 11.24 16.00 9.09
C LYS A 107 12.15 16.90 8.25
N GLY A 108 11.89 17.01 6.96
CA GLY A 108 12.75 17.70 5.99
C GLY A 108 13.82 16.80 5.35
N ASN A 109 14.58 17.36 4.40
CA ASN A 109 15.63 16.67 3.66
C ASN A 109 17.05 17.17 4.06
N LYS A 110 18.12 16.50 3.55
CA LYS A 110 19.53 16.86 3.81
C LYS A 110 19.89 18.31 3.43
N GLN A 111 19.19 18.91 2.47
CA GLN A 111 19.45 20.26 1.96
C GLN A 111 18.63 21.35 2.67
N GLU A 112 17.47 20.99 3.21
CA GLU A 112 16.50 21.87 3.86
C GLU A 112 16.29 21.52 5.35
N ALA A 113 17.34 21.17 6.08
CA ALA A 113 17.24 20.90 7.52
C ALA A 113 16.83 22.19 8.28
N LYS A 114 15.51 22.46 8.36
CA LYS A 114 14.90 23.64 8.97
C LYS A 114 14.76 23.57 10.50
N CYS A 115 15.21 22.48 11.14
CA CYS A 115 15.11 22.25 12.58
C CYS A 115 16.47 21.94 13.21
N GLY A 116 16.77 22.53 14.37
CA GLY A 116 18.06 22.39 15.06
C GLY A 116 18.44 20.96 15.46
N PHE A 117 17.45 20.09 15.72
CA PHE A 117 17.68 18.69 16.09
C PHE A 117 18.14 17.83 14.92
N SER A 118 17.58 18.03 13.72
CA SER A 118 17.96 17.25 12.54
C SER A 118 19.40 17.54 12.12
N LYS A 119 19.87 18.80 12.28
CA LYS A 119 21.25 19.19 11.95
C LYS A 119 22.29 18.48 12.80
N GLN A 120 22.07 18.39 14.11
CA GLN A 120 22.99 17.70 15.03
C GLN A 120 23.17 16.22 14.66
N ILE A 121 22.09 15.53 14.27
CA ILE A 121 22.17 14.12 13.87
C ILE A 121 22.94 13.96 12.56
N LEU A 122 22.70 14.83 11.58
CA LEU A 122 23.43 14.82 10.31
C LEU A 122 24.92 15.08 10.53
N GLU A 123 25.28 16.03 11.40
CA GLU A 123 26.67 16.33 11.78
C GLU A 123 27.35 15.10 12.40
N ILE A 124 26.70 14.42 13.34
CA ILE A 124 27.23 13.21 13.95
C ILE A 124 27.45 12.13 12.89
N LEU A 125 26.43 11.82 12.08
CA LEU A 125 26.52 10.76 11.05
C LEU A 125 27.59 11.07 9.99
N ASN A 126 27.72 12.34 9.60
CA ASN A 126 28.76 12.78 8.69
C ASN A 126 30.15 12.66 9.34
N SER A 127 30.28 12.97 10.63
CA SER A 127 31.54 12.89 11.37
C SER A 127 32.02 11.46 11.61
N THR A 128 31.08 10.50 11.73
CA THR A 128 31.41 9.08 11.91
C THR A 128 31.76 8.39 10.61
N GLY A 129 31.56 9.04 9.45
CA GLY A 129 31.80 8.45 8.13
C GLY A 129 30.88 7.28 7.81
N VAL A 130 29.73 7.20 8.48
CA VAL A 130 28.74 6.13 8.25
C VAL A 130 27.90 6.52 7.05
N ASP A 131 27.75 5.61 6.08
CA ASP A 131 26.82 5.80 4.98
C ASP A 131 25.37 5.71 5.49
N TYR A 132 24.58 6.76 5.24
CA TYR A 132 23.17 6.81 5.63
C TYR A 132 22.30 7.49 4.59
N GLU A 133 21.05 7.04 4.55
CA GLU A 133 19.98 7.65 3.77
C GLU A 133 18.98 8.37 4.66
N THR A 134 18.26 9.34 4.09
CA THR A 134 17.22 10.10 4.78
C THR A 134 15.87 9.95 4.10
N PHE A 135 14.80 9.83 4.89
CA PHE A 135 13.43 9.86 4.39
C PHE A 135 12.63 10.93 5.12
N ASP A 136 11.99 11.83 4.36
CA ASP A 136 11.15 12.88 4.92
C ASP A 136 9.76 12.33 5.24
N ILE A 137 9.45 12.24 6.53
CA ILE A 137 8.15 11.73 6.99
C ILE A 137 7.00 12.72 6.75
N LEU A 138 7.27 13.96 6.32
CA LEU A 138 6.25 14.95 6.00
C LEU A 138 5.66 14.75 4.61
N GLU A 139 6.38 14.08 3.72
CA GLU A 139 5.91 13.77 2.36
C GLU A 139 4.94 12.57 2.35
N ASP A 140 4.95 11.77 3.43
CA ASP A 140 4.16 10.54 3.52
C ASP A 140 3.54 10.33 4.91
N GLU A 141 2.26 10.71 5.02
CA GLU A 141 1.52 10.61 6.27
C GLU A 141 1.24 9.15 6.66
N GLU A 142 1.13 8.22 5.71
CA GLU A 142 0.95 6.79 6.02
C GLU A 142 2.21 6.20 6.65
N VAL A 143 3.38 6.49 6.10
CA VAL A 143 4.67 6.08 6.68
C VAL A 143 4.87 6.73 8.04
N ARG A 144 4.48 8.00 8.20
CA ARG A 144 4.58 8.70 9.49
C ARG A 144 3.73 8.04 10.58
N GLN A 145 2.46 7.73 10.29
CA GLN A 145 1.59 7.05 11.25
C GLN A 145 2.04 5.59 11.45
N GLY A 146 2.44 4.92 10.38
CA GLY A 146 2.98 3.57 10.37
C GLY A 146 4.21 3.42 11.25
N LEU A 147 5.17 4.36 11.18
CA LEU A 147 6.38 4.34 12.02
C LEU A 147 6.06 4.46 13.52
N LYS A 148 5.03 5.22 13.90
CA LYS A 148 4.60 5.30 15.31
C LYS A 148 4.11 3.94 15.79
N ALA A 149 3.25 3.28 15.02
CA ALA A 149 2.73 1.95 15.35
C ALA A 149 3.84 0.88 15.30
N TYR A 150 4.69 0.93 14.28
CA TYR A 150 5.79 -0.01 14.06
C TYR A 150 6.86 0.09 15.15
N SER A 151 7.16 1.30 15.63
CA SER A 151 8.07 1.52 16.75
C SER A 151 7.57 0.93 18.08
N ASN A 152 6.24 0.83 18.25
CA ASN A 152 5.61 0.15 19.38
C ASN A 152 5.57 -1.37 19.18
N TRP A 153 5.30 -1.83 17.96
CA TRP A 153 5.23 -3.25 17.60
C TRP A 153 6.59 -3.96 17.67
N ALA A 154 7.68 -3.29 17.26
CA ALA A 154 9.05 -3.81 17.34
C ALA A 154 9.62 -3.85 18.78
N ASN A 155 8.78 -3.69 19.81
CA ASN A 155 9.15 -3.71 21.23
C ASN A 155 8.22 -4.62 22.05
N ILE A 156 8.45 -5.93 21.99
CA ILE A 156 8.32 -6.79 23.18
C ILE A 156 9.77 -6.99 23.69
N PRO A 157 10.16 -6.61 24.92
CA PRO A 157 9.38 -6.03 26.01
C PRO A 157 9.50 -4.50 26.12
N THR A 158 8.40 -3.94 26.57
CA THR A 158 8.10 -2.57 26.96
C THR A 158 8.98 -2.07 28.13
N ALA A 159 9.42 -0.81 28.02
CA ALA A 159 9.65 0.04 29.18
C ALA A 159 8.73 1.25 29.08
N VAL A 160 7.75 1.29 29.98
CA VAL A 160 6.90 2.45 30.27
C VAL A 160 7.76 3.49 30.99
N CYS A 161 7.61 4.78 30.68
CA CYS A 161 7.89 5.82 31.66
C CYS A 161 7.05 7.09 31.43
N GLU A 162 6.24 7.39 32.45
CA GLU A 162 5.52 8.64 32.67
C GLU A 162 6.50 9.75 33.09
N ARG A 163 6.12 11.01 32.83
CA ARG A 163 6.78 12.27 33.26
C ARG A 163 7.89 12.81 32.35
N GLY A 164 7.46 13.44 31.25
CA GLY A 164 7.93 14.79 30.92
C GLY A 164 9.32 14.95 30.29
N THR A 165 10.03 13.89 29.94
CA THR A 165 11.23 13.98 29.09
C THR A 165 11.19 12.92 28.00
N CYS A 166 11.12 13.35 26.74
CA CYS A 166 11.10 12.46 25.59
C CYS A 166 12.53 12.34 25.03
N TRP A 167 13.26 11.30 25.44
CA TRP A 167 14.53 10.91 24.83
C TRP A 167 14.42 9.52 24.21
N ARG A 168 14.53 9.42 22.89
CA ARG A 168 15.34 8.42 22.15
C ARG A 168 15.07 8.47 20.65
N ILE A 169 16.08 8.97 19.91
CA ILE A 169 16.26 8.67 18.49
C ILE A 169 16.71 7.21 18.43
N ARG A 170 15.87 6.33 17.91
CA ARG A 170 16.25 4.95 17.61
C ARG A 170 16.91 4.95 16.23
N ILE A 171 18.23 5.20 16.20
CA ILE A 171 19.01 4.82 15.01
C ILE A 171 18.94 3.29 14.99
N LEU A 172 18.25 2.72 14.00
CA LEU A 172 18.25 1.28 13.75
C LEU A 172 19.64 0.90 13.21
N LEU A 173 20.66 0.93 14.06
CA LEU A 173 21.96 0.31 13.78
C LEU A 173 21.78 -1.19 14.00
N ARG A 174 21.80 -1.97 12.92
CA ARG A 174 22.02 -3.42 13.04
C ARG A 174 23.50 -3.63 13.40
N ASN A 175 23.74 -4.47 14.41
CA ASN A 175 25.05 -5.11 14.62
C ASN A 175 25.35 -6.05 13.44
#